data_AF-A0A1B1AXU3-F1
#
_entry.id   AF-A0A1B1AXU3-F1
#
_cell.length_a   1.000
_cell.length_b   1.000
_cell.length_c   1.000
_cell.angle_alpha   90.00
_cell.angle_beta   90.00
_cell.angle_gamma   90.00
#
_symmetry.space_group_name_H-M   'P 1'
#
loop_
_entity.id
_entity.type
_entity.pdbx_description
1 polymer ?
#
loop_
_entity_poly.entity_id
_entity_poly.type
_entity_poly.pdbx_seq_one_letter_code
_entity_poly.pdbx_strand_id
1 'polypeptide(L)'
;MLVRMIDAPDPDWSFATAREPARFSAGERNGVADVKHAMAASGTLCGIPEDHVTRYRHLFVPQGPRACPDCRRQADAAPTQPSAQERLHHLVQTAAPGDVRDDLIAGLARGARVALWLHGPTATLAQHYAGLETLTEGAEPAAEAFGAATTIGLARVEHSCWSFLVVLPEDGGRPLVARGPRNPG
;
A
#
# COMPACT_ATOMS: atom_id res chain seq x y z
N MET A 1 31.53 -8.24 -12.86
CA MET A 1 31.15 -8.66 -11.50
C MET A 1 30.62 -7.42 -10.78
N LEU A 2 29.32 -7.16 -10.86
CA LEU A 2 28.67 -6.01 -10.23
C LEU A 2 28.29 -6.39 -8.81
N VAL A 3 29.04 -5.88 -7.83
CA VAL A 3 28.67 -5.95 -6.42
C VAL A 3 27.38 -5.15 -6.26
N ARG A 4 26.24 -5.83 -6.11
CA ARG A 4 24.99 -5.18 -5.72
C ARG A 4 25.19 -4.67 -4.30
N MET A 5 25.13 -3.34 -4.14
CA MET A 5 24.96 -2.72 -2.83
C MET A 5 23.77 -3.41 -2.16
N ILE A 6 24.06 -4.18 -1.12
CA ILE A 6 23.08 -4.50 -0.08
C ILE A 6 22.75 -3.13 0.48
N ASP A 7 21.54 -2.62 0.23
CA ASP A 7 21.10 -1.31 0.73
C ASP A 7 21.36 -1.30 2.24
N ALA A 8 22.40 -0.58 2.65
CA ALA A 8 22.65 -0.34 4.06
C ALA A 8 21.43 0.44 4.58
N PRO A 9 20.88 0.07 5.76
CA PRO A 9 19.75 0.79 6.32
C PRO A 9 20.13 2.27 6.45
N ASP A 10 19.27 3.14 5.91
CA ASP A 10 19.41 4.58 6.06
C ASP A 10 19.32 4.91 7.56
N PRO A 11 20.38 5.45 8.19
CA PRO A 11 20.41 5.68 9.63
C PRO A 11 19.37 6.72 10.09
N ASP A 12 18.86 7.55 9.18
CA ASP A 12 17.83 8.56 9.48
C ASP A 12 16.40 8.01 9.27
N TRP A 13 16.29 6.73 8.91
CA TRP A 13 15.01 6.07 8.68
C TRP A 13 14.26 5.78 9.99
N SER A 14 13.01 6.24 10.06
CA SER A 14 12.00 5.81 11.04
C SER A 14 10.59 5.91 10.43
N PHE A 15 9.58 5.25 11.03
CA PHE A 15 8.19 5.44 10.59
C PHE A 15 7.78 6.92 10.67
N ALA A 16 8.30 7.63 11.67
CA ALA A 16 8.07 9.05 11.88
C ALA A 16 8.69 9.91 10.76
N THR A 17 9.91 9.61 10.31
CA THR A 17 10.57 10.35 9.23
C THR A 17 10.04 9.96 7.84
N ALA A 18 9.44 8.77 7.70
CA ALA A 18 8.84 8.29 6.46
C ALA A 18 7.35 8.66 6.26
N ARG A 19 6.74 9.44 7.18
CA ARG A 19 5.33 9.84 7.09
C ARG A 19 5.04 10.52 5.74
N GLU A 20 3.91 10.16 5.14
CA GLU A 20 3.51 10.65 3.84
C GLU A 20 2.53 11.83 3.96
N PRO A 21 2.48 12.75 2.97
CA PRO A 21 1.40 13.72 2.90
C PRO A 21 0.03 13.02 2.91
N ALA A 22 -0.97 13.64 3.55
CA ALA A 22 -2.34 13.16 3.47
C ALA A 22 -2.79 13.12 2.00
N ARG A 23 -3.48 12.04 1.63
CA ARG A 23 -3.99 11.85 0.27
C ARG A 23 -5.50 11.82 0.30
N PHE A 24 -6.10 12.53 -0.64
CA PHE A 24 -7.55 12.62 -0.80
C PHE A 24 -7.90 12.17 -2.20
N SER A 25 -9.03 11.48 -2.38
CA SER A 25 -9.56 11.27 -3.73
C SER A 25 -10.01 12.61 -4.32
N ALA A 26 -9.98 12.74 -5.63
CA ALA A 26 -10.58 13.89 -6.30
C ALA A 26 -12.11 13.69 -6.40
N GLY A 27 -12.86 14.78 -6.39
CA GLY A 27 -14.28 14.80 -6.74
C GLY A 27 -14.67 16.08 -7.46
N GLU A 28 -15.79 16.07 -8.17
CA GLU A 28 -16.40 17.24 -8.81
C GLU A 28 -17.84 17.42 -8.37
N ARG A 29 -18.26 18.66 -8.13
CA ARG A 29 -19.64 18.95 -7.76
C ARG A 29 -20.58 18.58 -8.92
N ASN A 30 -21.68 17.93 -8.60
CA ASN A 30 -22.69 17.54 -9.59
C ASN A 30 -23.22 18.77 -10.32
N GLY A 31 -23.21 18.73 -11.66
CA GLY A 31 -23.66 19.82 -12.52
C GLY A 31 -22.69 21.01 -12.65
N VAL A 32 -21.53 20.98 -12.00
CA VAL A 32 -20.48 22.01 -12.12
C VAL A 32 -19.16 21.34 -12.46
N ALA A 33 -18.79 21.39 -13.74
CA ALA A 33 -17.52 20.84 -14.22
C ALA A 33 -16.34 21.77 -13.85
N ASP A 34 -15.13 21.23 -14.01
CA ASP A 34 -13.84 21.94 -14.02
C ASP A 34 -13.21 22.36 -12.68
N VAL A 35 -13.87 22.14 -11.53
CA VAL A 35 -13.22 22.31 -10.21
C VAL A 35 -13.14 20.99 -9.47
N LYS A 36 -11.90 20.53 -9.24
CA LYS A 36 -11.61 19.35 -8.42
C LYS A 36 -11.63 19.73 -6.94
N HIS A 37 -12.29 18.90 -6.15
CA HIS A 37 -12.34 18.98 -4.70
C HIS A 37 -11.63 17.79 -4.08
N ALA A 38 -11.04 17.98 -2.90
CA ALA A 38 -10.45 16.91 -2.10
C ALA A 38 -11.56 16.20 -1.31
N MET A 39 -11.72 14.90 -1.52
CA MET A 39 -12.73 14.09 -0.85
C MET A 39 -12.25 13.60 0.51
N ALA A 40 -13.01 13.93 1.55
CA ALA A 40 -12.95 13.36 2.88
C ALA A 40 -13.90 12.16 3.03
N ALA A 41 -14.10 11.69 4.27
CA ALA A 41 -14.96 10.55 4.58
C ALA A 41 -16.46 10.79 4.32
N SER A 42 -16.94 12.04 4.45
CA SER A 42 -18.37 12.38 4.37
C SER A 42 -18.69 13.53 3.41
N GLY A 43 -17.78 13.83 2.48
CA GLY A 43 -17.91 14.95 1.56
C GLY A 43 -16.55 15.48 1.12
N THR A 44 -16.47 16.75 0.78
CA THR A 44 -15.21 17.43 0.43
C THR A 44 -14.66 18.21 1.60
N LEU A 45 -13.34 18.47 1.61
CA LEU A 45 -12.71 19.31 2.64
C LEU A 45 -13.33 20.71 2.70
N CYS A 46 -13.76 21.28 1.58
CA CYS A 46 -14.43 22.58 1.55
C CYS A 46 -15.93 22.53 1.92
N GLY A 47 -16.44 21.40 2.41
CA GLY A 47 -17.79 21.30 2.98
C GLY A 47 -18.92 20.97 2.00
N ILE A 48 -18.62 20.59 0.75
CA ILE A 48 -19.65 20.04 -0.15
C ILE A 48 -19.99 18.61 0.31
N PRO A 49 -21.26 18.29 0.60
CA PRO A 49 -21.68 16.95 0.99
C PRO A 49 -21.46 15.92 -0.12
N GLU A 50 -21.26 14.65 0.25
CA GLU A 50 -20.90 13.58 -0.70
C GLU A 50 -21.97 13.31 -1.77
N ASP A 51 -23.25 13.40 -1.43
CA ASP A 51 -24.38 13.24 -2.36
C ASP A 51 -24.44 14.32 -3.46
N HIS A 52 -23.71 15.43 -3.27
CA HIS A 52 -23.57 16.49 -4.25
C HIS A 52 -22.28 16.41 -5.07
N VAL A 53 -21.49 15.34 -4.95
CA VAL A 53 -20.18 15.20 -5.60
C VAL A 53 -20.01 13.86 -6.29
N THR A 54 -19.52 13.89 -7.52
CA THR A 54 -19.03 12.71 -8.22
C THR A 54 -17.60 12.44 -7.81
N ARG A 55 -17.38 11.36 -7.05
CA ARG A 55 -16.04 10.92 -6.61
C ARG A 55 -15.29 10.23 -7.76
N TYR A 56 -14.03 10.60 -7.95
CA TYR A 56 -13.13 9.96 -8.90
C TYR A 56 -12.18 8.96 -8.25
N ARG A 57 -11.67 8.03 -9.08
CA ARG A 57 -10.68 7.01 -8.66
C ARG A 57 -9.24 7.53 -8.59
N HIS A 58 -8.96 8.73 -9.10
CA HIS A 58 -7.64 9.35 -8.99
C HIS A 58 -7.56 10.27 -7.77
N LEU A 59 -6.32 10.56 -7.35
CA LEU A 59 -6.05 11.44 -6.23
C LEU A 59 -6.30 12.91 -6.59
N PHE A 60 -6.76 13.70 -5.61
CA PHE A 60 -6.76 15.15 -5.68
C PHE A 60 -5.31 15.63 -5.75
N VAL A 61 -5.03 16.54 -6.69
CA VAL A 61 -3.71 17.15 -6.89
C VAL A 61 -3.81 18.61 -6.42
N PRO A 62 -3.33 18.95 -5.21
CA PRO A 62 -3.50 20.30 -4.65
C PRO A 62 -2.95 21.39 -5.56
N GLN A 63 -1.80 21.15 -6.17
CA GLN A 63 -1.13 22.09 -7.07
C GLN A 63 -1.72 22.12 -8.50
N GLY A 64 -2.78 21.35 -8.75
CA GLY A 64 -3.45 21.33 -10.05
C GLY A 64 -4.14 22.66 -10.34
N PRO A 65 -4.20 23.09 -11.62
CA PRO A 65 -4.84 24.35 -12.02
C PRO A 65 -6.36 24.37 -11.74
N ARG A 66 -6.97 23.18 -11.63
CA ARG A 66 -8.39 22.98 -11.36
C ARG A 66 -8.69 22.68 -9.88
N ALA A 67 -7.71 22.76 -9.00
CA ALA A 67 -7.91 22.47 -7.59
C ALA A 67 -8.70 23.61 -6.90
N CYS A 68 -9.77 23.26 -6.19
CA CYS A 68 -10.47 24.17 -5.30
C CYS A 68 -9.48 24.78 -4.29
N PRO A 69 -9.38 26.13 -4.17
CA PRO A 69 -8.42 26.79 -3.29
C PRO A 69 -8.56 26.41 -1.81
N ASP A 70 -9.80 26.22 -1.32
CA ASP A 70 -10.04 25.77 0.05
C ASP A 70 -9.61 24.32 0.27
N CYS A 71 -9.92 23.44 -0.66
CA CYS A 71 -9.44 22.05 -0.61
C CYS A 71 -7.91 21.97 -0.68
N ARG A 72 -7.26 22.83 -1.47
CA ARG A 72 -5.79 22.92 -1.52
C ARG A 72 -5.23 23.27 -0.14
N ARG A 73 -5.68 24.39 0.43
CA ARG A 73 -5.22 24.87 1.75
C ARG A 73 -5.43 23.82 2.85
N GLN A 74 -6.59 23.17 2.87
CA GLN A 74 -6.87 22.16 3.88
C GLN A 74 -6.08 20.86 3.65
N ALA A 75 -5.87 20.45 2.40
CA ALA A 75 -5.04 19.29 2.08
C ALA A 75 -3.57 19.53 2.45
N ASP A 76 -3.04 20.72 2.20
CA ASP A 76 -1.66 21.10 2.55
C ASP A 76 -1.45 21.19 4.07
N ALA A 77 -2.49 21.59 4.82
CA ALA A 77 -2.48 21.65 6.28
C ALA A 77 -2.84 20.32 6.96
N ALA A 78 -3.24 19.30 6.21
CA ALA A 78 -3.68 18.04 6.77
C ALA A 78 -2.50 17.31 7.44
N PRO A 79 -2.72 16.66 8.60
CA PRO A 79 -1.69 15.87 9.24
C PRO A 79 -1.15 14.80 8.28
N THR A 80 0.16 14.60 8.30
CA THR A 80 0.78 13.49 7.56
C THR A 80 0.23 12.14 8.03
N GLN A 81 0.17 11.18 7.14
CA GLN A 81 -0.34 9.84 7.39
C GLN A 81 0.78 8.80 7.47
N PRO A 82 0.54 7.66 8.15
CA PRO A 82 1.46 6.53 8.13
C PRO A 82 1.91 6.15 6.72
N SER A 83 3.18 5.79 6.54
CA SER A 83 3.70 5.33 5.25
C SER A 83 3.14 3.96 4.87
N ALA A 84 3.31 3.56 3.60
CA ALA A 84 2.98 2.18 3.19
C ALA A 84 3.70 1.14 4.06
N GLN A 85 4.96 1.39 4.43
CA GLN A 85 5.74 0.52 5.30
C GLN A 85 5.11 0.40 6.68
N GLU A 86 4.72 1.52 7.30
CA GLU A 86 4.10 1.55 8.63
C GLU A 86 2.76 0.82 8.64
N ARG A 87 1.90 1.10 7.65
CA ARG A 87 0.59 0.44 7.52
C ARG A 87 0.75 -1.06 7.34
N LEU A 88 1.66 -1.50 6.46
CA LEU A 88 1.89 -2.92 6.25
C LEU A 88 2.51 -3.59 7.47
N HIS A 89 3.43 -2.92 8.15
CA HIS A 89 4.03 -3.40 9.40
C HIS A 89 2.96 -3.71 10.44
N HIS A 90 2.00 -2.78 10.65
CA HIS A 90 0.88 -3.01 11.57
C HIS A 90 -0.02 -4.18 11.16
N LEU A 91 -0.29 -4.37 9.87
CA LEU A 91 -1.07 -5.52 9.41
C LEU A 91 -0.33 -6.83 9.68
N VAL A 92 0.95 -6.91 9.31
CA VAL A 92 1.78 -8.12 9.46
C VAL A 92 1.99 -8.52 10.92
N GLN A 93 1.88 -7.58 11.89
CA GLN A 93 1.90 -7.91 13.31
C GLN A 93 0.82 -8.93 13.71
N THR A 94 -0.29 -9.00 12.98
CA THR A 94 -1.40 -9.93 13.25
C THR A 94 -1.25 -11.31 12.59
N ALA A 95 -0.27 -11.45 11.69
CA ALA A 95 0.07 -12.72 11.05
C ALA A 95 0.52 -13.78 12.07
N ALA A 96 0.47 -15.05 11.68
CA ALA A 96 1.02 -16.14 12.50
C ALA A 96 2.53 -15.90 12.78
N PRO A 97 3.00 -16.11 14.02
CA PRO A 97 4.43 -15.97 14.33
C PRO A 97 5.31 -16.89 13.48
N GLY A 98 6.51 -16.43 13.13
CA GLY A 98 7.50 -17.21 12.39
C GLY A 98 8.61 -16.33 11.81
N ASP A 99 9.75 -16.94 11.52
CA ASP A 99 10.98 -16.22 11.12
C ASP A 99 10.77 -15.32 9.89
N VAL A 100 10.02 -15.80 8.88
CA VAL A 100 9.72 -15.02 7.67
C VAL A 100 8.94 -13.74 7.99
N ARG A 101 7.97 -13.83 8.91
CA ARG A 101 7.19 -12.67 9.37
C ARG A 101 8.08 -11.69 10.12
N ASP A 102 8.89 -12.21 11.03
CA ASP A 102 9.71 -11.38 11.91
C ASP A 102 10.82 -10.66 11.12
N ASP A 103 11.39 -11.33 10.12
CA ASP A 103 12.32 -10.73 9.15
C ASP A 103 11.66 -9.61 8.33
N LEU A 104 10.41 -9.80 7.88
CA LEU A 104 9.66 -8.76 7.18
C LEU A 104 9.36 -7.56 8.08
N ILE A 105 8.93 -7.81 9.33
CA ILE A 105 8.67 -6.75 10.32
C ILE A 105 9.94 -5.93 10.55
N ALA A 106 11.07 -6.60 10.78
CA ALA A 106 12.36 -5.94 10.96
C ALA A 106 12.80 -5.19 9.70
N GLY A 107 12.54 -5.74 8.51
CA GLY A 107 12.80 -5.08 7.23
C GLY A 107 11.98 -3.80 7.05
N LEU A 108 10.68 -3.84 7.33
CA LEU A 108 9.79 -2.69 7.24
C LEU A 108 10.18 -1.58 8.22
N ALA A 109 10.58 -1.93 9.43
CA ALA A 109 11.11 -1.00 10.43
C ALA A 109 12.47 -0.38 10.02
N ARG A 110 13.17 -0.97 9.06
CA ARG A 110 14.41 -0.48 8.44
C ARG A 110 14.20 0.08 7.03
N GLY A 111 12.95 0.37 6.65
CA GLY A 111 12.67 1.01 5.37
C GLY A 111 12.61 0.10 4.15
N ALA A 112 12.31 -1.19 4.32
CA ALA A 112 12.05 -2.09 3.20
C ALA A 112 11.08 -1.47 2.17
N ARG A 113 11.35 -1.70 0.88
CA ARG A 113 10.59 -1.08 -0.21
C ARG A 113 9.31 -1.86 -0.44
N VAL A 114 8.15 -1.24 -0.19
CA VAL A 114 6.85 -1.77 -0.66
C VAL A 114 6.76 -1.49 -2.16
N ALA A 115 7.12 -2.48 -2.97
CA ALA A 115 7.17 -2.35 -4.43
C ALA A 115 5.77 -2.30 -5.04
N LEU A 116 4.82 -2.98 -4.41
CA LEU A 116 3.44 -3.07 -4.85
C LEU A 116 2.52 -3.29 -3.66
N TRP A 117 1.33 -2.70 -3.70
CA TRP A 117 0.23 -3.05 -2.81
C TRP A 117 -1.09 -2.88 -3.57
N LEU A 118 -1.74 -4.00 -3.87
CA LEU A 118 -2.98 -4.07 -4.64
C LEU A 118 -4.05 -4.85 -3.89
N HIS A 119 -5.27 -4.69 -4.38
CA HIS A 119 -6.42 -5.47 -3.99
C HIS A 119 -7.27 -5.70 -5.23
N GLY A 120 -7.77 -6.92 -5.41
CA GLY A 120 -8.56 -7.24 -6.59
C GLY A 120 -8.70 -8.74 -6.83
N PRO A 121 -9.13 -9.13 -8.04
CA PRO A 121 -9.38 -10.52 -8.39
C PRO A 121 -8.13 -11.37 -8.20
N THR A 122 -8.29 -12.43 -7.41
CA THR A 122 -7.25 -13.38 -7.07
C THR A 122 -6.52 -13.92 -8.30
N ALA A 123 -7.25 -14.38 -9.32
CA ALA A 123 -6.65 -14.97 -10.51
C ALA A 123 -5.68 -14.00 -11.21
N THR A 124 -6.08 -12.73 -11.35
CA THR A 124 -5.23 -11.67 -11.91
C THR A 124 -4.01 -11.39 -11.04
N LEU A 125 -4.19 -11.35 -9.72
CA LEU A 125 -3.09 -11.09 -8.79
C LEU A 125 -2.06 -12.24 -8.78
N ALA A 126 -2.55 -13.48 -8.72
CA ALA A 126 -1.72 -14.67 -8.76
C ALA A 126 -0.88 -14.74 -10.05
N GLN A 127 -1.52 -14.50 -11.21
CA GLN A 127 -0.88 -14.60 -12.51
C GLN A 127 0.20 -13.53 -12.78
N HIS A 128 -0.02 -12.30 -12.31
CA HIS A 128 0.81 -11.17 -12.74
C HIS A 128 1.71 -10.59 -11.66
N TYR A 129 1.38 -10.78 -10.38
CA TYR A 129 1.99 -10.01 -9.30
C TYR A 129 2.51 -10.88 -8.14
N ALA A 130 1.95 -12.07 -7.94
CA ALA A 130 2.29 -12.91 -6.79
C ALA A 130 3.65 -13.61 -6.93
N GLY A 131 4.04 -14.03 -8.14
CA GLY A 131 5.30 -14.76 -8.38
C GLY A 131 5.42 -16.01 -7.49
N LEU A 132 4.33 -16.76 -7.34
CA LEU A 132 4.22 -17.87 -6.38
C LEU A 132 5.30 -18.94 -6.61
N GLU A 133 5.69 -19.15 -7.86
CA GLU A 133 6.74 -20.07 -8.30
C GLU A 133 8.14 -19.69 -7.82
N THR A 134 8.34 -18.43 -7.43
CA THR A 134 9.63 -17.91 -6.97
C THR A 134 9.78 -17.99 -5.45
N LEU A 135 8.70 -18.32 -4.74
CA LEU A 135 8.69 -18.39 -3.28
C LEU A 135 9.36 -19.67 -2.80
N THR A 136 10.24 -19.53 -1.82
CA THR A 136 10.95 -20.65 -1.18
C THR A 136 10.38 -21.01 0.19
N GLU A 137 9.72 -20.06 0.85
CA GLU A 137 9.09 -20.25 2.17
C GLU A 137 7.70 -19.65 2.18
N GLY A 138 6.71 -20.36 2.73
CA GLY A 138 5.31 -19.91 2.80
C GLY A 138 4.54 -19.98 1.47
N ALA A 139 5.09 -20.63 0.44
CA ALA A 139 4.49 -20.73 -0.89
C ALA A 139 3.14 -21.47 -0.88
N GLU A 140 3.06 -22.63 -0.21
CA GLU A 140 1.83 -23.43 -0.15
C GLU A 140 0.67 -22.70 0.53
N PRO A 141 0.81 -22.15 1.76
CA PRO A 141 -0.26 -21.36 2.38
C PRO A 141 -0.68 -20.15 1.53
N ALA A 142 0.27 -19.48 0.88
CA ALA A 142 -0.05 -18.37 -0.02
C ALA A 142 -0.89 -18.85 -1.21
N ALA A 143 -0.48 -19.95 -1.88
CA ALA A 143 -1.21 -20.52 -3.00
C ALA A 143 -2.61 -21.00 -2.60
N GLU A 144 -2.77 -21.59 -1.42
CA GLU A 144 -4.07 -21.98 -0.87
C GLU A 144 -4.98 -20.76 -0.66
N ALA A 145 -4.44 -19.67 -0.09
CA ALA A 145 -5.20 -18.44 0.09
C ALA A 145 -5.66 -17.83 -1.24
N PHE A 146 -4.82 -17.89 -2.28
CA PHE A 146 -5.27 -17.54 -3.63
C PHE A 146 -6.35 -18.54 -4.11
N GLY A 147 -6.22 -19.84 -3.88
CA GLY A 147 -7.25 -20.81 -4.26
C GLY A 147 -8.61 -20.61 -3.56
N ALA A 148 -8.62 -20.01 -2.38
CA ALA A 148 -9.80 -19.94 -1.52
C ALA A 148 -10.72 -18.72 -1.74
N ALA A 149 -10.22 -17.63 -2.34
CA ALA A 149 -10.95 -16.35 -2.40
C ALA A 149 -11.12 -15.83 -3.83
N THR A 150 -12.25 -15.17 -4.12
CA THR A 150 -12.48 -14.48 -5.40
C THR A 150 -11.62 -13.22 -5.55
N THR A 151 -11.44 -12.50 -4.45
CA THR A 151 -10.67 -11.27 -4.35
C THR A 151 -9.79 -11.31 -3.11
N ILE A 152 -8.61 -10.69 -3.19
CA ILE A 152 -7.64 -10.69 -2.10
C ILE A 152 -6.74 -9.46 -2.17
N GLY A 153 -6.21 -9.04 -1.02
CA GLY A 153 -5.14 -8.05 -0.96
C GLY A 153 -3.78 -8.72 -1.12
N LEU A 154 -2.88 -8.05 -1.82
CA LEU A 154 -1.50 -8.48 -2.04
C LEU A 154 -0.55 -7.31 -1.87
N ALA A 155 0.53 -7.51 -1.11
CA ALA A 155 1.66 -6.60 -1.08
C ALA A 155 2.96 -7.34 -1.39
N ARG A 156 3.84 -6.70 -2.15
CA ARG A 156 5.19 -7.19 -2.42
C ARG A 156 6.21 -6.24 -1.82
N VAL A 157 7.12 -6.80 -1.03
CA VAL A 157 8.13 -6.02 -0.29
C VAL A 157 9.52 -6.53 -0.68
N GLU A 158 10.42 -5.62 -0.99
CA GLU A 158 11.81 -5.92 -1.31
C GLU A 158 12.71 -5.46 -0.16
N HIS A 159 13.53 -6.36 0.37
CA HIS A 159 14.54 -6.02 1.37
C HIS A 159 15.75 -6.94 1.23
N SER A 160 16.94 -6.34 1.09
CA SER A 160 18.20 -7.08 0.92
C SER A 160 18.12 -8.09 -0.25
N CYS A 161 18.43 -9.37 0.00
CA CYS A 161 18.34 -10.45 -0.97
C CYS A 161 16.95 -11.08 -1.10
N TRP A 162 15.95 -10.61 -0.33
CA TRP A 162 14.63 -11.22 -0.26
C TRP A 162 13.55 -10.36 -0.94
N SER A 163 12.59 -11.05 -1.55
CA SER A 163 11.27 -10.52 -1.90
C SER A 163 10.24 -11.24 -1.05
N PHE A 164 9.46 -10.46 -0.31
CA PHE A 164 8.37 -10.96 0.51
C PHE A 164 7.05 -10.75 -0.23
N LEU A 165 6.17 -11.73 -0.10
CA LEU A 165 4.78 -11.66 -0.51
C LEU A 165 3.92 -11.65 0.75
N VAL A 166 3.07 -10.63 0.88
CA VAL A 166 2.07 -10.56 1.94
C VAL A 166 0.70 -10.72 1.32
N VAL A 167 -0.01 -11.77 1.70
CA VAL A 167 -1.39 -12.01 1.32
C VAL A 167 -2.30 -11.49 2.43
N LEU A 168 -3.31 -10.70 2.07
CA LEU A 168 -4.24 -10.02 2.97
C LEU A 168 -5.67 -10.50 2.67
N PRO A 169 -6.19 -11.50 3.41
CA PRO A 169 -7.56 -11.97 3.25
C PRO A 169 -8.59 -10.88 3.52
N GLU A 170 -9.68 -10.86 2.76
CA GLU A 170 -10.76 -9.86 2.92
C GLU A 170 -11.72 -10.17 4.05
N ASP A 171 -11.87 -11.44 4.39
CA ASP A 171 -12.77 -11.97 5.41
C ASP A 171 -12.30 -11.67 6.85
N GLY A 172 -11.30 -10.81 7.01
CA GLY A 172 -10.66 -10.54 8.29
C GLY A 172 -9.72 -11.66 8.74
N GLY A 173 -9.41 -12.61 7.86
CA GLY A 173 -8.38 -13.61 8.08
C GLY A 173 -7.01 -12.99 8.35
N ARG A 174 -6.15 -13.76 9.03
CA ARG A 174 -4.80 -13.29 9.35
C ARG A 174 -3.95 -13.15 8.08
N PRO A 175 -3.11 -12.10 7.97
CA PRO A 175 -2.17 -12.01 6.87
C PRO A 175 -1.23 -13.21 6.82
N LEU A 176 -0.88 -13.62 5.61
CA LEU A 176 0.11 -14.66 5.36
C LEU A 176 1.37 -14.00 4.77
N VAL A 177 2.53 -14.45 5.23
CA VAL A 177 3.81 -13.94 4.75
C VAL A 177 4.58 -15.11 4.14
N ALA A 178 4.97 -14.93 2.89
CA ALA A 178 5.86 -15.81 2.17
C ALA A 178 7.08 -15.03 1.68
N ARG A 179 8.17 -15.72 1.38
CA ARG A 179 9.34 -15.09 0.77
C ARG A 179 10.01 -15.98 -0.26
N GLY A 180 10.75 -15.33 -1.15
CA GLY A 180 11.67 -15.93 -2.11
C GLY A 180 12.83 -14.99 -2.41
N PRO A 181 13.84 -15.43 -3.17
CA PRO A 181 14.94 -14.57 -3.58
C PRO A 181 14.42 -13.37 -4.38
N ARG A 182 14.99 -12.18 -4.14
CA ARG A 182 14.60 -10.95 -4.84
C ARG A 182 14.81 -11.04 -6.35
N ASN A 183 15.80 -11.83 -6.78
CA ASN A 183 16.10 -12.10 -8.17
C ASN A 183 16.17 -13.62 -8.32
N PRO A 184 15.05 -14.29 -8.64
CA PRO A 184 15.08 -15.68 -9.05
C PRO A 184 15.88 -15.73 -10.36
N GLY A 185 16.95 -16.52 -10.37
CA GLY A 185 17.83 -16.68 -11.54
C GLY A 185 17.15 -17.40 -12.69
#